data_AF-N4UBB4-F1
#
_entry.id   AF-N4UBB4-F1
#
_cell.length_a   1.000
_cell.length_b   1.000
_cell.length_c   1.000
_cell.angle_alpha   90.00
_cell.angle_beta   90.00
_cell.angle_gamma   90.00
#
_symmetry.space_group_name_H-M   'P 1'
#
loop_
_entity.id
_entity.type
_entity.pdbx_description
1 polymer ?
#
loop_
_entity_poly.entity_id
_entity_poly.type
_entity_poly.pdbx_seq_one_letter_code
_entity_poly.pdbx_strand_id
1 'polypeptide(L)' 'EIKHLIRYFITYISKTKFFSIFYITFKATFIKSNIQGGFKGARLTLLNLETIILKLNI' A
#
# COMPACT_ATOMS: atom_id res chain seq x y z
N GLU A 1 20.59 -11.52 17.23
CA GLU A 1 19.27 -11.85 17.82
C GLU A 1 18.09 -11.08 17.25
N ILE A 2 18.08 -9.73 17.26
CA ILE A 2 16.89 -8.91 16.89
C ILE A 2 16.31 -9.25 15.51
N LYS A 3 17.15 -9.45 14.48
CA LYS A 3 16.71 -9.85 13.12
C LYS A 3 15.92 -11.17 13.11
N HIS A 4 16.35 -12.13 13.93
CA HIS A 4 15.68 -13.43 14.04
C HIS A 4 14.36 -13.30 14.81
N LEU A 5 14.33 -12.48 15.87
CA LEU A 5 13.11 -12.19 16.63
C LEU A 5 12.07 -11.43 15.79
N ILE A 6 12.49 -10.45 14.98
CA ILE A 6 11.61 -9.72 14.05
C ILE A 6 11.03 -10.69 13.01
N ARG A 7 11.87 -11.54 12.42
CA ARG A 7 11.42 -12.56 11.45
C ARG A 7 10.43 -13.52 12.11
N TYR A 8 10.71 -13.99 13.32
CA TYR A 8 9.80 -14.85 14.08
C TYR A 8 8.47 -14.16 14.37
N PHE A 9 8.49 -12.88 14.79
CA PHE A 9 7.29 -12.08 15.04
C PHE A 9 6.46 -11.83 13.78
N ILE A 10 7.10 -11.52 12.65
CA ILE A 10 6.42 -11.36 11.35
C ILE A 10 5.77 -12.68 10.93
N THR A 11 6.44 -13.81 11.20
CA THR A 11 5.88 -15.15 10.93
C THR A 11 4.72 -15.48 11.90
N TYR A 12 4.74 -14.94 13.12
CA TYR A 12 3.73 -15.16 14.15
C TYR A 12 2.51 -14.23 14.04
N ILE A 13 2.63 -13.09 13.34
CA ILE A 13 1.45 -12.32 12.95
C ILE A 13 0.60 -13.23 12.06
N SER A 14 -0.56 -13.63 12.59
CA SER A 14 -1.46 -14.49 11.85
C SER A 14 -1.82 -13.84 10.52
N LYS A 15 -1.98 -14.67 9.50
CA LYS A 15 -2.38 -14.25 8.15
C LYS A 15 -3.61 -13.33 8.20
N THR A 16 -4.59 -13.66 9.03
CA THR A 16 -5.82 -12.87 9.24
C THR A 16 -5.55 -11.49 9.86
N LYS A 17 -4.66 -11.42 10.86
CA LYS A 17 -4.28 -10.15 11.51
C LYS A 17 -3.50 -9.27 10.55
N PHE A 18 -2.54 -9.83 9.82
CA PHE A 18 -1.78 -9.11 8.80
C PHE A 18 -2.71 -8.55 7.72
N PHE A 19 -3.54 -9.38 7.10
CA PHE A 19 -4.39 -8.93 5.99
C PHE A 19 -5.44 -7.91 6.42
N SER A 20 -6.00 -8.05 7.62
CA SER A 20 -6.96 -7.06 8.14
C SER A 20 -6.31 -5.67 8.29
N ILE A 21 -5.15 -5.61 8.97
CA ILE A 21 -4.42 -4.36 9.17
C ILE A 21 -3.95 -3.79 7.83
N PHE A 22 -3.35 -4.63 6.98
CA PHE A 22 -2.90 -4.24 5.66
C PHE A 22 -4.04 -3.66 4.82
N TYR A 23 -5.20 -4.30 4.79
CA TYR A 23 -6.34 -3.83 4.00
C TYR A 23 -6.85 -2.47 4.47
N ILE A 24 -6.97 -2.27 5.79
CA ILE A 24 -7.41 -0.99 6.36
C ILE A 24 -6.41 0.12 6.03
N THR A 25 -5.11 -0.12 6.25
CA THR A 25 -4.06 0.85 5.96
C THR A 25 -3.94 1.12 4.47
N PHE A 26 -4.06 0.09 3.62
CA PHE A 26 -4.08 0.22 2.17
C PHE A 26 -5.22 1.13 1.75
N LYS A 27 -6.46 0.85 2.16
CA LYS A 27 -7.61 1.71 1.84
C LYS A 27 -7.42 3.15 2.32
N ALA A 28 -6.93 3.37 3.54
CA ALA A 28 -6.69 4.70 4.08
C ALA A 28 -5.62 5.49 3.31
N THR A 29 -4.64 4.80 2.72
CA THR A 29 -3.53 5.42 2.00
C THR A 29 -3.75 5.47 0.49
N PHE A 30 -4.73 4.75 -0.04
CA PHE A 30 -5.08 4.69 -1.46
C PHE A 30 -5.93 5.90 -1.89
N ILE A 31 -5.38 7.09 -1.67
CA ILE A 31 -5.99 8.39 -2.02
C ILE A 31 -5.24 9.05 -3.18
N LYS A 32 -5.92 9.95 -3.89
CA LYS A 32 -5.40 10.63 -5.10
C LYS A 32 -4.01 11.25 -4.89
N SER A 33 -3.80 11.97 -3.79
CA SER A 33 -2.52 12.64 -3.50
C SER A 33 -1.36 11.67 -3.30
N ASN A 34 -1.59 10.56 -2.60
CA ASN A 34 -0.57 9.52 -2.39
C ASN A 34 -0.24 8.78 -3.67
N ILE A 35 -1.25 8.47 -4.49
CA ILE A 35 -1.07 7.86 -5.82
C ILE A 35 -0.23 8.81 -6.69
N GLN A 36 -0.61 10.08 -6.79
CA GLN A 36 0.16 11.09 -7.54
C GLN A 36 1.62 11.20 -7.06
N GLY A 37 1.83 11.27 -5.75
CA GLY A 37 3.15 11.34 -5.14
C GLY A 37 4.02 10.12 -5.47
N GLY A 38 3.44 8.91 -5.38
CA GLY A 38 4.14 7.66 -5.68
C GLY A 38 4.61 7.58 -7.14
N PHE A 39 3.74 7.92 -8.10
CA PHE A 39 4.11 7.94 -9.52
C PHE A 39 5.18 9.00 -9.82
N LYS A 40 5.05 10.21 -9.25
CA LYS A 40 6.07 11.26 -9.38
C LYS A 40 7.42 10.80 -8.83
N GLY A 41 7.43 10.17 -7.66
CA GLY A 41 8.66 9.63 -7.04
C GLY A 41 9.31 8.53 -7.87
N ALA A 42 8.50 7.68 -8.51
CA ALA A 42 8.96 6.63 -9.41
C ALA A 42 9.37 7.15 -10.81
N ARG A 43 9.29 8.46 -11.06
CA ARG A 43 9.47 9.10 -12.39
C ARG A 43 8.56 8.51 -13.46
N LEU A 44 7.41 7.99 -13.06
CA LEU A 44 6.40 7.47 -13.96
C LEU A 44 5.48 8.62 -14.35
N THR A 45 5.46 8.95 -15.64
CA THR A 45 4.48 9.90 -16.18
C THR A 45 3.15 9.17 -16.33
N LEU A 46 2.16 9.54 -15.52
CA LEU A 46 0.80 9.05 -15.70
C LEU A 46 0.21 9.64 -16.98
N LEU A 47 0.15 8.83 -18.04
CA LEU A 47 -0.76 9.11 -19.13
C LEU A 47 -2.18 8.99 -18.55
N ASN A 48 -2.88 10.13 -18.46
CA ASN A 48 -4.29 10.18 -18.11
C ASN A 48 -4.63 9.64 -16.69
N LEU A 49 -4.05 10.29 -15.67
CA LEU A 49 -4.31 10.01 -14.26
C LEU A 49 -5.81 10.00 -13.92
N GLU A 50 -6.61 10.87 -14.54
CA GLU A 50 -8.05 10.94 -14.29
C GLU A 50 -8.76 9.64 -14.68
N THR A 51 -8.39 9.03 -15.81
CA THR A 51 -8.94 7.74 -16.24
C THR A 51 -8.54 6.60 -15.31
N ILE A 52 -7.33 6.63 -14.76
CA ILE A 52 -6.88 5.63 -13.78
C ILE A 52 -7.66 5.77 -12.47
N ILE A 53 -7.85 7.00 -11.98
CA ILE A 53 -8.65 7.25 -10.77
C ILE A 53 -10.11 6.80 -10.98
N LEU A 54 -10.71 7.10 -12.13
CA LEU A 54 -12.06 6.65 -12.49
C LEU A 54 -12.17 5.12 -12.55
N LYS A 55 -11.18 4.43 -13.13
CA LYS A 55 -11.15 2.95 -13.15
C LYS A 55 -10.97 2.33 -11.77
N LEU A 56 -10.32 3.05 -10.85
CA LEU A 56 -10.07 2.57 -9.50
C LEU A 56 -11.30 2.68 -8.58
N ASN A 57 -12.39 3.32 -9.02
CA ASN A 57 -13.63 3.51 -8.23
C ASN A 57 -13.33 3.92 -6.76
N ILE A 58 -12.37 4.82 -6.57
CA ILE A 58 -12.11 5.48 -5.27
C ILE A 58 -13.22 6.49 -5.02
#